data_AF-A0A358D6S0-F1
#
_entry.id   AF-A0A358D6S0-F1
#
_cell.length_a   1.000
_cell.length_b   1.000
_cell.length_c   1.000
_cell.angle_alpha   90.00
_cell.angle_beta   90.00
_cell.angle_gamma   90.00
#
_symmetry.space_group_name_H-M   'P 1'
#
loop_
_entity.id
_entity.type
_entity.pdbx_description
1 polymer ?
#
loop_
_entity_poly.entity_id
_entity_poly.type
_entity_poly.pdbx_seq_one_letter_code
_entity_poly.pdbx_strand_id
1 'polypeptide(L)'
;LGVGLGLLLIASVQTLSTILLYVGTALFLALGLEPMVSWLIRRRVPRWAAVLVTIVVVLGVFAGVILMVLPIIVEQITQFVVEVTRILQNPSWPDELQTWLESVFPMLRWDDIFAYILQWLQGLDFASIGGSIGGNILAIGATIASGLFGAFIVLILTIYFTASIPSLKKAVYQLVAASKRQRFVDLAEQITN
;
A
#
# COMPACT_ATOMS: atom_id res chain seq x y z
N LEU A 1 -21.30 -23.51 -14.54
CA LEU A 1 -21.85 -22.78 -13.37
C LEU A 1 -20.99 -22.92 -12.11
N GLY A 2 -20.48 -24.13 -11.77
CA GLY A 2 -19.65 -24.33 -10.57
C GLY A 2 -18.32 -23.53 -10.51
N VAL A 3 -17.60 -23.43 -11.63
CA VAL A 3 -16.33 -22.66 -11.68
C VAL A 3 -16.56 -21.15 -11.45
N GLY A 4 -17.64 -20.60 -12.00
CA GLY A 4 -18.02 -19.20 -11.79
C GLY A 4 -18.40 -18.91 -10.33
N LEU A 5 -19.16 -19.80 -9.69
CA LEU A 5 -19.48 -19.69 -8.26
C LEU A 5 -18.22 -19.81 -7.39
N GLY A 6 -17.28 -20.71 -7.75
CA GLY A 6 -15.99 -20.84 -7.08
C GLY A 6 -15.16 -19.56 -7.13
N LEU A 7 -15.03 -18.94 -8.31
CA LEU A 7 -14.31 -17.67 -8.47
C LEU A 7 -14.96 -16.52 -7.68
N LEU A 8 -16.30 -16.46 -7.63
CA LEU A 8 -17.02 -15.47 -6.83
C LEU A 8 -16.80 -15.64 -5.32
N LEU A 9 -16.78 -16.88 -4.83
CA LEU A 9 -16.49 -17.17 -3.42
C LEU A 9 -15.04 -16.79 -3.06
N ILE A 10 -14.07 -17.12 -3.91
CA ILE A 10 -12.66 -16.74 -3.70
C ILE A 10 -12.51 -15.22 -3.64
N ALA A 11 -13.10 -14.50 -4.61
CA ALA A 11 -13.06 -13.04 -4.65
C ALA A 11 -13.72 -12.39 -3.41
N SER A 12 -14.83 -12.97 -2.95
CA SER A 12 -15.53 -12.51 -1.75
C SER A 12 -14.67 -12.70 -0.49
N VAL A 13 -14.05 -13.87 -0.34
CA VAL A 13 -13.14 -14.17 0.78
C VAL A 13 -11.93 -13.23 0.78
N GLN A 14 -11.35 -12.97 -0.40
CA GLN A 14 -10.21 -12.06 -0.52
C GLN A 14 -10.58 -10.63 -0.11
N THR A 15 -11.74 -10.14 -0.56
CA THR A 15 -12.25 -8.81 -0.17
C THR A 15 -12.48 -8.71 1.34
N LEU A 16 -13.08 -9.74 1.93
CA LEU A 16 -13.27 -9.85 3.39
C LEU A 16 -11.92 -9.83 4.12
N SER A 17 -10.93 -10.57 3.64
CA SER A 17 -9.58 -10.59 4.23
C SER A 17 -8.93 -9.20 4.21
N THR A 18 -9.03 -8.47 3.10
CA THR A 18 -8.52 -7.09 3.00
C THR A 18 -9.21 -6.14 3.97
N ILE A 19 -10.54 -6.22 4.09
CA ILE A 19 -11.30 -5.41 5.05
C ILE A 19 -10.90 -5.76 6.49
N LEU A 20 -10.79 -7.05 6.81
CA LEU A 20 -10.36 -7.50 8.14
C LEU A 20 -8.94 -7.03 8.47
N LEU A 21 -8.04 -7.02 7.49
CA LEU A 21 -6.71 -6.44 7.63
C LEU A 21 -6.80 -4.95 7.95
N TYR A 22 -7.58 -4.18 7.17
CA TYR A 22 -7.75 -2.74 7.44
C TYR A 22 -8.32 -2.47 8.83
N VAL A 23 -9.33 -3.23 9.26
CA VAL A 23 -9.90 -3.13 10.60
C VAL A 23 -8.87 -3.48 11.68
N GLY A 24 -8.13 -4.58 11.51
CA GLY A 24 -7.08 -5.02 12.44
C GLY A 24 -5.94 -3.99 12.57
N THR A 25 -5.44 -3.49 11.45
CA THR A 25 -4.43 -2.42 11.42
C THR A 25 -4.95 -1.15 12.07
N ALA A 26 -6.19 -0.76 11.79
CA ALA A 26 -6.80 0.43 12.38
C ALA A 26 -6.98 0.31 13.90
N LEU A 27 -7.38 -0.85 14.40
CA LEU A 27 -7.48 -1.12 15.84
C LEU A 27 -6.10 -1.05 16.50
N PHE A 28 -5.09 -1.65 15.89
CA PHE A 28 -3.71 -1.61 16.39
C PHE A 28 -3.19 -0.17 16.48
N LEU A 29 -3.38 0.62 15.42
CA LEU A 29 -3.01 2.04 15.41
C LEU A 29 -3.82 2.84 16.44
N ALA A 30 -5.12 2.58 16.58
CA ALA A 30 -5.98 3.29 17.51
C ALA A 30 -5.54 3.09 18.98
N LEU A 31 -5.17 1.86 19.33
CA LEU A 31 -4.59 1.54 20.64
C LEU A 31 -3.23 2.25 20.84
N GLY A 32 -2.41 2.35 19.79
CA GLY A 32 -1.15 3.11 19.83
C GLY A 32 -1.32 4.62 19.94
N LEU A 33 -2.45 5.17 19.49
CA LEU A 33 -2.76 6.60 19.56
C LEU A 33 -3.48 7.00 20.86
N GLU A 34 -4.09 6.05 21.58
CA GLU A 34 -4.70 6.28 22.91
C GLU A 34 -3.75 6.96 23.91
N PRO A 35 -2.45 6.60 24.06
CA PRO A 35 -1.53 7.32 24.93
C PRO A 35 -1.38 8.80 24.54
N MET A 36 -1.37 9.14 23.25
CA MET A 36 -1.30 10.54 22.80
C MET A 36 -2.55 11.33 23.22
N VAL A 37 -3.73 10.74 23.03
CA VAL A 37 -5.00 11.35 23.47
C VAL A 37 -5.03 11.51 24.99
N SER A 38 -4.60 10.48 25.73
CA SER A 38 -4.56 10.51 27.20
C SER A 38 -3.61 11.60 27.73
N TRP A 39 -2.48 11.81 27.06
CA TRP A 39 -1.49 12.82 27.41
C TRP A 39 -2.04 14.24 27.18
N LEU A 40 -2.80 14.46 26.11
CA LEU A 40 -3.51 15.72 25.86
C LEU A 40 -4.59 15.98 26.94
N ILE A 41 -5.34 14.96 27.32
CA ILE A 41 -6.35 15.08 28.39
C ILE A 41 -5.69 15.44 29.74
N ARG A 42 -4.54 14.84 30.07
CA ARG A 42 -3.76 15.18 31.27
C ARG A 42 -3.32 16.65 31.31
N ARG A 43 -3.16 17.28 30.14
CA ARG A 43 -2.89 18.73 29.99
C ARG A 43 -4.14 19.61 30.05
N ARG A 44 -5.25 19.09 30.59
CA ARG A 44 -6.56 19.76 30.72
C ARG A 44 -7.24 20.09 29.38
N VAL A 45 -6.88 19.41 28.29
CA VAL A 45 -7.59 19.52 27.02
C VAL A 45 -8.88 18.67 27.11
N PRO A 46 -10.07 19.23 26.80
CA PRO A 46 -11.29 18.44 26.80
C PRO A 46 -11.19 17.33 25.75
N ARG A 47 -11.76 16.16 26.05
CA ARG A 47 -11.58 14.94 25.24
C ARG A 47 -11.82 15.12 23.74
N TRP A 48 -12.85 15.89 23.37
CA TRP A 48 -13.18 16.15 21.96
C TRP A 48 -12.03 16.89 21.24
N ALA A 49 -11.40 17.85 21.91
CA ALA A 49 -10.28 18.62 21.38
C ALA A 49 -9.00 17.79 21.35
N ALA A 50 -8.78 16.94 22.36
CA ALA A 50 -7.66 15.99 22.36
C ALA A 50 -7.73 15.04 21.15
N VAL A 51 -8.91 14.48 20.88
CA VAL A 51 -9.14 13.64 19.70
C VAL A 51 -8.92 14.43 18.40
N LEU A 52 -9.46 15.65 18.30
CA LEU A 52 -9.31 16.49 17.10
C LEU A 52 -7.83 16.82 16.82
N VAL A 53 -7.07 17.19 17.85
CA VAL A 53 -5.62 17.43 17.72
C VAL A 53 -4.89 16.17 17.28
N THR A 54 -5.18 15.02 17.88
CA THR A 54 -4.57 13.74 17.46
C THR A 54 -4.90 13.42 16.00
N ILE A 55 -6.14 13.65 15.55
CA ILE A 55 -6.55 13.48 14.15
C ILE A 55 -5.70 14.35 13.22
N VAL A 56 -5.57 15.64 13.55
CA VAL A 56 -4.82 16.60 12.72
C VAL A 56 -3.34 16.21 12.66
N VAL A 57 -2.75 15.80 13.79
CA VAL A 57 -1.34 15.35 13.83
C VAL A 57 -1.15 14.10 12.98
N VAL A 58 -2.01 13.10 13.10
CA VAL A 58 -1.91 11.85 12.33
C VAL A 58 -2.08 12.11 10.84
N LEU A 59 -3.07 12.93 10.46
CA LEU A 59 -3.26 13.37 9.07
C LEU A 59 -2.05 14.13 8.55
N GLY A 60 -1.48 15.04 9.35
CA GLY A 60 -0.30 15.81 8.99
C GLY A 60 0.93 14.94 8.77
N VAL A 61 1.19 13.99 9.69
CA VAL A 61 2.28 13.01 9.54
C VAL A 61 2.07 12.15 8.30
N PHE A 62 0.85 11.63 8.09
CA PHE A 62 0.53 10.79 6.95
C PHE A 62 0.68 11.54 5.61
N ALA A 63 0.14 12.74 5.52
CA ALA A 63 0.31 13.60 4.35
C ALA A 63 1.78 13.96 4.12
N GLY A 64 2.52 14.28 5.19
CA GLY A 64 3.96 14.55 5.11
C GLY A 64 4.77 13.38 4.57
N VAL A 65 4.45 12.16 5.02
CA VAL A 65 5.07 10.92 4.50
C VAL A 65 4.75 10.75 3.01
N ILE A 66 3.50 10.93 2.59
CA ILE A 66 3.12 10.82 1.17
C ILE A 66 3.87 11.85 0.33
N LEU A 67 3.88 13.12 0.77
CA LEU A 67 4.54 14.20 0.05
C LEU A 67 6.06 14.00 -0.05
N MET A 68 6.67 13.29 0.89
CA MET A 68 8.09 12.94 0.83
C MET A 68 8.36 11.72 -0.05
N VAL A 69 7.55 10.65 0.09
CA VAL A 69 7.78 9.37 -0.58
C VAL A 69 7.36 9.40 -2.05
N LEU A 70 6.23 10.04 -2.37
CA LEU A 70 5.69 10.09 -3.72
C LEU A 70 6.65 10.70 -4.75
N PRO A 71 7.30 11.87 -4.53
CA PRO A 71 8.25 12.41 -5.49
C PRO A 71 9.47 11.50 -5.66
N ILE A 72 9.98 10.90 -4.58
CA ILE A 72 11.11 9.96 -4.66
C ILE A 72 10.77 8.78 -5.57
N ILE A 73 9.57 8.20 -5.41
CA ILE A 73 9.10 7.10 -6.26
C ILE A 73 8.95 7.55 -7.72
N VAL A 74 8.33 8.72 -7.95
CA VAL A 74 8.13 9.27 -9.30
C VAL A 74 9.46 9.55 -9.99
N GLU A 75 10.42 10.15 -9.30
CA GLU A 75 11.78 10.40 -9.80
C GLU A 75 12.50 9.11 -10.12
N GLN A 76 12.48 8.12 -9.22
CA GLN A 76 13.09 6.80 -9.44
C GLN A 76 12.49 6.10 -10.67
N ILE A 77 11.17 6.12 -10.83
CA ILE A 77 10.50 5.53 -11.99
C ILE A 77 10.87 6.30 -13.26
N THR A 78 10.85 7.63 -13.22
CA THR A 78 11.19 8.47 -14.39
C THR A 78 12.63 8.22 -14.82
N GLN A 79 13.58 8.15 -13.88
CA GLN A 79 14.98 7.84 -14.16
C GLN A 79 15.14 6.45 -14.75
N PHE A 80 14.47 5.43 -14.20
CA PHE A 80 14.48 4.07 -14.75
C PHE A 80 13.95 4.05 -16.18
N VAL A 81 12.83 4.71 -16.45
CA VAL A 81 12.23 4.80 -17.80
C VAL A 81 13.19 5.52 -18.75
N VAL A 82 13.80 6.64 -18.34
CA VAL A 82 14.76 7.39 -19.15
C VAL A 82 16.00 6.54 -19.44
N GLU A 83 16.53 5.81 -18.46
CA GLU A 83 17.71 4.96 -18.62
C GLU A 83 17.42 3.81 -19.57
N VAL A 84 16.33 3.07 -19.34
CA VAL A 84 15.91 1.99 -20.25
C VAL A 84 15.67 2.52 -21.66
N THR A 85 15.05 3.69 -21.81
CA THR A 85 14.83 4.31 -23.13
C THR A 85 16.15 4.68 -23.80
N ARG A 86 17.12 5.23 -23.06
CA ARG A 86 18.45 5.57 -23.57
C ARG A 86 19.20 4.32 -24.04
N ILE A 87 19.11 3.23 -23.28
CA ILE A 87 19.67 1.92 -23.63
C ILE A 87 19.10 1.43 -24.95
N LEU A 88 17.77 1.50 -25.12
CA LEU A 88 17.08 1.03 -26.33
C LEU A 88 17.28 1.94 -27.55
N GLN A 89 17.54 3.24 -27.35
CA GLN A 89 17.75 4.21 -28.43
C GLN A 89 19.21 4.32 -28.89
N ASN A 90 20.17 3.84 -28.09
CA ASN A 90 21.57 3.99 -28.44
C ASN A 90 21.99 2.92 -29.47
N PRO A 91 22.37 3.31 -30.71
CA PRO A 91 22.63 2.38 -31.81
C PRO A 91 23.85 1.48 -31.62
N SER A 92 24.69 1.75 -30.62
CA SER A 92 25.94 1.03 -30.34
C SER A 92 25.79 -0.13 -29.36
N TRP A 93 24.59 -0.37 -28.82
CA TRP A 93 24.29 -1.53 -27.97
C TRP A 93 24.36 -2.90 -28.67
N PRO A 94 24.11 -3.04 -29.99
CA PRO A 94 24.29 -4.32 -30.66
C PRO A 94 25.74 -4.78 -30.60
N ASP A 95 26.70 -3.93 -30.95
CA ASP A 95 28.04 -4.39 -31.31
C ASP A 95 28.84 -4.94 -30.12
N GLU A 96 28.86 -4.25 -28.96
CA GLU A 96 29.64 -4.70 -27.80
C GLU A 96 29.04 -5.94 -27.11
N LEU A 97 27.71 -5.99 -26.99
CA LEU A 97 26.99 -7.13 -26.42
C LEU A 97 27.01 -8.33 -27.37
N GLN A 98 26.86 -8.10 -28.68
CA GLN A 98 26.97 -9.14 -29.69
C GLN A 98 28.36 -9.78 -29.67
N THR A 99 29.42 -8.96 -29.62
CA THR A 99 30.80 -9.46 -29.56
C THR A 99 31.05 -10.26 -28.28
N TRP A 100 30.53 -9.82 -27.12
CA TRP A 100 30.64 -10.58 -25.87
C TRP A 100 29.82 -11.88 -25.91
N LEU A 101 28.58 -11.86 -26.40
CA LEU A 101 27.69 -13.01 -26.47
C LEU A 101 28.17 -14.07 -27.46
N GLU A 102 28.70 -13.66 -28.61
CA GLU A 102 29.36 -14.56 -29.58
C GLU A 102 30.60 -15.23 -28.97
N SER A 103 31.34 -14.52 -28.11
CA SER A 103 32.50 -15.09 -27.42
C SER A 103 32.15 -16.12 -26.34
N VAL A 104 31.02 -15.93 -25.64
CA VAL A 104 30.58 -16.83 -24.55
C VAL A 104 29.75 -18.01 -25.07
N PHE A 105 28.96 -17.80 -26.12
CA PHE A 105 28.07 -18.82 -26.70
C PHE A 105 28.17 -18.89 -28.23
N PRO A 106 29.25 -19.46 -28.78
CA PRO A 106 29.49 -19.50 -30.23
C PRO A 106 28.57 -20.44 -31.02
N MET A 107 27.76 -21.28 -30.35
CA MET A 107 26.78 -22.17 -31.01
C MET A 107 25.41 -21.53 -31.26
N LEU A 108 25.14 -20.35 -30.70
CA LEU A 108 23.90 -19.62 -30.91
C LEU A 108 24.06 -18.63 -32.06
N ARG A 109 23.08 -18.58 -32.96
CA ARG A 109 23.03 -17.64 -34.09
C ARG A 109 22.59 -16.26 -33.58
N TRP A 110 23.50 -15.55 -32.92
CA TRP A 110 23.24 -14.24 -32.33
C TRP A 110 22.73 -13.23 -33.36
N ASP A 111 23.17 -13.31 -34.61
CA ASP A 111 22.71 -12.49 -35.72
C ASP A 111 21.19 -12.59 -35.94
N ASP A 112 20.61 -13.80 -35.88
CA ASP A 112 19.16 -13.99 -36.02
C ASP A 112 18.40 -13.45 -34.78
N ILE A 113 18.97 -13.63 -33.59
CA ILE A 113 18.40 -13.19 -32.32
C ILE A 113 18.40 -11.66 -32.25
N PHE A 114 19.52 -11.03 -32.62
CA PHE A 114 19.65 -9.58 -32.72
C PHE A 114 18.76 -9.03 -33.82
N ALA A 115 18.67 -9.66 -34.98
CA ALA A 115 17.73 -9.26 -36.04
C ALA A 115 16.28 -9.34 -35.56
N TYR A 116 15.90 -10.38 -34.81
CA TYR A 116 14.56 -10.52 -34.23
C TYR A 116 14.28 -9.46 -33.16
N ILE A 117 15.27 -9.15 -32.31
CA ILE A 117 15.19 -8.10 -31.29
C ILE A 117 15.11 -6.71 -31.96
N LEU A 118 15.93 -6.42 -32.98
CA LEU A 118 15.87 -5.18 -33.75
C LEU A 118 14.54 -5.06 -34.49
N GLN A 119 14.02 -6.14 -35.08
CA GLN A 119 12.73 -6.14 -35.75
C GLN A 119 11.58 -5.96 -34.76
N TRP A 120 11.69 -6.53 -33.56
CA TRP A 120 10.77 -6.27 -32.46
C TRP A 120 10.85 -4.80 -32.00
N LEU A 121 12.05 -4.23 -31.86
CA LEU A 121 12.28 -2.82 -31.50
C LEU A 121 11.87 -1.83 -32.59
N GLN A 122 12.01 -2.17 -33.87
CA GLN A 122 11.59 -1.33 -35.00
C GLN A 122 10.10 -1.45 -35.30
N GLY A 123 9.49 -2.61 -35.00
CA GLY A 123 8.04 -2.81 -35.01
C GLY A 123 7.34 -2.18 -33.80
N LEU A 124 8.09 -1.82 -32.76
CA LEU A 124 7.63 -0.97 -31.68
C LEU A 124 7.60 0.49 -32.18
N ASP A 125 6.45 0.90 -32.70
CA ASP A 125 6.15 2.29 -32.96
C ASP A 125 6.34 3.08 -31.65
N PHE A 126 7.28 4.03 -31.61
CA PHE A 126 7.60 4.78 -30.39
C PHE A 126 6.40 5.59 -29.84
N ALA A 127 5.41 5.88 -30.69
CA ALA A 127 4.12 6.42 -30.26
C ALA A 127 3.27 5.39 -29.48
N SER A 128 3.35 4.11 -29.85
CA SER A 128 2.73 2.99 -29.13
C SER A 128 3.51 2.56 -27.89
N ILE A 129 4.82 2.83 -27.82
CA ILE A 129 5.61 2.75 -26.59
C ILE A 129 5.08 3.78 -25.59
N GLY A 130 4.77 5.01 -26.00
CA GLY A 130 4.03 5.97 -25.16
C GLY A 130 2.66 5.46 -24.68
N GLY A 131 1.97 4.65 -25.49
CA GLY A 131 0.68 4.02 -25.14
C GLY A 131 0.79 2.78 -24.23
N SER A 132 1.81 1.95 -24.40
CA SER A 132 2.07 0.73 -23.61
C SER A 132 2.85 1.03 -22.32
N ILE A 133 3.77 2.00 -22.35
CA ILE A 133 4.31 2.69 -21.17
C ILE A 133 3.18 3.47 -20.48
N GLY A 134 2.28 4.12 -21.24
CA GLY A 134 1.09 4.76 -20.69
C GLY A 134 0.23 3.78 -19.90
N GLY A 135 -0.04 2.59 -20.44
CA GLY A 135 -0.76 1.52 -19.74
C GLY A 135 -0.07 1.08 -18.44
N ASN A 136 1.25 0.90 -18.45
CA ASN A 136 2.00 0.46 -17.27
C ASN A 136 2.21 1.59 -16.24
N ILE A 137 2.45 2.83 -16.67
CA ILE A 137 2.50 4.01 -15.78
C ILE A 137 1.11 4.27 -15.19
N LEU A 138 0.04 4.12 -15.97
CA LEU A 138 -1.34 4.19 -15.45
C LEU A 138 -1.62 3.06 -14.45
N ALA A 139 -1.13 1.84 -14.70
CA ALA A 139 -1.27 0.72 -13.76
C ALA A 139 -0.48 0.94 -12.46
N ILE A 140 0.74 1.49 -12.55
CA ILE A 140 1.53 1.89 -11.37
C ILE A 140 0.82 3.02 -10.63
N GLY A 141 0.34 4.04 -11.34
CA GLY A 141 -0.46 5.14 -10.79
C GLY A 141 -1.73 4.65 -10.11
N ALA A 142 -2.43 3.67 -10.71
CA ALA A 142 -3.62 3.05 -10.14
C ALA A 142 -3.29 2.24 -8.87
N THR A 143 -2.14 1.55 -8.84
CA THR A 143 -1.69 0.79 -7.68
C THR A 143 -1.30 1.71 -6.52
N ILE A 144 -0.57 2.80 -6.81
CA ILE A 144 -0.25 3.84 -5.82
C ILE A 144 -1.56 4.47 -5.30
N ALA A 145 -2.46 4.87 -6.20
CA ALA A 145 -3.74 5.46 -5.81
C ALA A 145 -4.57 4.50 -4.95
N SER A 146 -4.64 3.21 -5.31
CA SER A 146 -5.33 2.18 -4.53
C SER A 146 -4.70 1.99 -3.14
N GLY A 147 -3.36 1.95 -3.06
CA GLY A 147 -2.64 1.87 -1.79
C GLY A 147 -2.88 3.08 -0.89
N LEU A 148 -2.86 4.29 -1.47
CA LEU A 148 -3.19 5.53 -0.77
C LEU A 148 -4.65 5.52 -0.28
N PHE A 149 -5.57 5.01 -1.09
CA PHE A 149 -6.98 4.89 -0.71
C PHE A 149 -7.18 3.88 0.43
N GLY A 150 -6.49 2.73 0.38
CA GLY A 150 -6.49 1.75 1.46
C GLY A 150 -5.94 2.32 2.77
N ALA A 151 -4.79 3.00 2.70
CA ALA A 151 -4.21 3.69 3.85
C ALA A 151 -5.12 4.81 4.39
N PHE A 152 -5.80 5.54 3.51
CA PHE A 152 -6.80 6.54 3.89
C PHE A 152 -8.00 5.93 4.61
N ILE A 153 -8.51 4.79 4.15
CA ILE A 153 -9.58 4.03 4.83
C ILE A 153 -9.12 3.61 6.23
N VAL A 154 -7.93 2.99 6.32
CA VAL A 154 -7.33 2.57 7.60
C VAL A 154 -7.21 3.75 8.55
N LEU A 155 -6.79 4.91 8.06
CA LEU A 155 -6.69 6.13 8.85
C LEU A 155 -8.05 6.61 9.36
N ILE A 156 -9.09 6.63 8.51
CA ILE A 156 -10.47 6.95 8.95
C ILE A 156 -10.94 5.97 10.03
N LEU A 157 -10.76 4.66 9.82
CA LEU A 157 -11.15 3.65 10.80
C LEU A 157 -10.39 3.80 12.11
N THR A 158 -9.08 4.11 12.04
CA THR A 158 -8.23 4.35 13.20
C THR A 158 -8.79 5.51 14.02
N ILE A 159 -9.14 6.60 13.36
CA ILE A 159 -9.75 7.79 13.98
C ILE A 159 -11.08 7.44 14.63
N TYR A 160 -11.95 6.76 13.89
CA TYR A 160 -13.27 6.34 14.35
C TYR A 160 -13.16 5.45 15.60
N PHE A 161 -12.26 4.46 15.58
CA PHE A 161 -12.02 3.57 16.71
C PHE A 161 -11.40 4.30 17.90
N THR A 162 -10.40 5.16 17.69
CA THR A 162 -9.78 5.98 18.74
C THR A 162 -10.82 6.85 19.46
N ALA A 163 -11.73 7.48 18.69
CA ALA A 163 -12.84 8.24 19.26
C ALA A 163 -13.86 7.34 20.00
N SER A 164 -14.10 6.13 19.47
CA SER A 164 -15.14 5.21 19.92
C SER A 164 -14.69 4.15 20.94
N ILE A 165 -13.44 4.16 21.41
CA ILE A 165 -12.90 3.21 22.41
C ILE A 165 -13.82 2.99 23.63
N PRO A 166 -14.49 4.02 24.22
CA PRO A 166 -15.43 3.79 25.34
C PRO A 166 -16.65 2.96 24.95
N SER A 167 -17.15 3.17 23.73
CA SER A 167 -18.31 2.47 23.19
C SER A 167 -17.94 1.04 22.79
N LEU A 168 -16.74 0.86 22.22
CA LEU A 168 -16.15 -0.46 21.94
C LEU A 168 -15.93 -1.27 23.22
N LYS A 169 -15.38 -0.68 24.28
CA LYS A 169 -15.27 -1.34 25.60
C LYS A 169 -16.64 -1.79 26.11
N LYS A 170 -17.67 -0.93 26.03
CA LYS A 170 -19.05 -1.29 26.41
C LYS A 170 -19.63 -2.43 25.57
N ALA A 171 -19.40 -2.46 24.26
CA ALA A 171 -19.87 -3.50 23.36
C ALA A 171 -19.15 -4.85 23.60
N VAL A 172 -17.83 -4.83 23.79
CA VAL A 172 -17.05 -6.03 24.18
C VAL A 172 -17.51 -6.55 25.54
N TYR A 173 -17.79 -5.65 26.49
CA TYR A 173 -18.36 -6.05 27.79
C TYR A 173 -19.79 -6.61 27.69
N GLN A 174 -20.52 -6.38 26.59
CA GLN A 174 -21.84 -6.99 26.36
C GLN A 174 -21.74 -8.36 25.67
N LEU A 175 -20.63 -8.66 24.99
CA LEU A 175 -20.34 -9.99 24.44
C LEU A 175 -19.86 -10.99 25.50
N VAL A 176 -19.49 -10.49 26.70
CA VAL A 176 -19.22 -11.31 27.88
C VAL A 176 -20.53 -11.60 28.61
N ALA A 177 -20.84 -12.88 28.82
CA ALA A 177 -22.04 -13.33 29.53
C ALA A 177 -22.21 -12.59 30.87
N ALA A 178 -23.43 -12.07 31.12
CA ALA A 178 -23.75 -11.21 32.25
C ALA A 178 -23.36 -11.77 33.62
N SER A 179 -23.26 -13.09 33.77
CA SER A 179 -22.89 -13.78 35.01
C SER A 179 -21.40 -13.67 35.40
N LYS A 180 -20.50 -13.33 34.48
CA LYS A 180 -19.04 -13.25 34.76
C LYS A 180 -18.44 -11.85 34.60
N ARG A 181 -19.28 -10.85 34.30
CA ARG A 181 -18.89 -9.48 33.96
C ARG A 181 -18.13 -8.78 35.08
N GLN A 182 -18.58 -8.93 36.32
CA GLN A 182 -17.99 -8.28 37.50
C GLN A 182 -16.55 -8.77 37.74
N ARG A 183 -16.33 -10.08 37.68
CA ARG A 183 -15.02 -10.69 37.94
C ARG A 183 -14.01 -10.47 36.82
N PHE A 184 -14.46 -10.27 35.58
CA PHE A 184 -13.59 -9.93 34.44
C PHE A 184 -13.17 -8.46 34.46
N VAL A 185 -14.05 -7.54 34.88
CA VAL A 185 -13.73 -6.11 35.04
C VAL A 185 -12.68 -5.93 36.14
N ASP A 186 -12.86 -6.57 37.30
CA ASP A 186 -11.90 -6.49 38.41
C ASP A 186 -10.49 -6.98 38.02
N LEU A 187 -10.41 -8.05 37.24
CA LEU A 187 -9.13 -8.61 36.77
C LEU A 187 -8.46 -7.75 35.69
N ALA A 188 -9.24 -7.16 34.79
CA ALA A 188 -8.70 -6.29 33.74
C ALA A 188 -8.16 -4.96 34.30
N GLU A 189 -8.80 -4.42 35.34
CA GLU A 189 -8.31 -3.21 36.03
C GLU A 189 -7.06 -3.45 36.87
N GLN A 190 -6.87 -4.67 37.42
CA GLN A 190 -5.65 -5.03 38.14
C GLN A 190 -4.42 -5.23 37.25
N ILE A 191 -4.60 -5.60 35.99
CA ILE A 191 -3.47 -5.85 35.05
C ILE A 191 -3.06 -4.57 34.30
N THR A 192 -3.96 -3.58 34.23
CA THR A 192 -3.74 -2.34 33.47
C THR A 192 -3.14 -1.20 34.31
N ASN A 193 -3.18 -1.30 35.65
CA ASN A 193 -2.45 -0.41 36.59
C ASN A 193 -1.12 -1.04 37.00
#